data_AF-Q1WSI8-F1
#
_entry.id   AF-Q1WSI8-F1
#
_cell.length_a   1.000
_cell.length_b   1.000
_cell.length_c   1.000
_cell.angle_alpha   90.00
_cell.angle_beta   90.00
_cell.angle_gamma   90.00
#
_symmetry.space_group_name_H-M   'P 1'
#
loop_
_entity.id
_entity.type
_entity.pdbx_description
1 polymer ?
#
loop_
_entity_poly.entity_id
_entity_poly.type
_entity_poly.pdbx_seq_one_letter_code
_entity_poly.pdbx_strand_id
1 'polypeptide(L)'
;MIIRDFQPNDLDQVMKIWLEGNLNVHPFVDRKYWINNFEMVRDALQQSEIIVIEDKSQIIGFVGMQNTYLAGIFVKNKFRRHGVGSKLLNAIKRKYDSFTLEVYAENQAAVSFYNKQGLKIV
;
A
#
# COMPACT_ATOMS: atom_id res chain seq x y z
N MET A 1 -17.32 -2.80 0.07
CA MET A 1 -15.96 -2.66 -0.50
C MET A 1 -16.00 -2.28 -1.97
N ILE A 2 -15.52 -1.09 -2.31
CA ILE A 2 -15.43 -0.55 -3.68
C ILE A 2 -13.95 -0.23 -3.96
N ILE A 3 -13.46 -0.57 -5.15
CA ILE A 3 -12.13 -0.16 -5.64
C ILE A 3 -12.34 1.00 -6.59
N ARG A 4 -11.58 2.08 -6.42
CA ARG A 4 -11.65 3.27 -7.27
C ARG A 4 -10.31 4.00 -7.28
N ASP A 5 -10.15 4.90 -8.24
CA ASP A 5 -9.01 5.80 -8.28
C ASP A 5 -9.04 6.75 -7.08
N PHE A 6 -7.84 7.07 -6.61
CA PHE A 6 -7.60 8.09 -5.59
C PHE A 6 -8.12 9.46 -6.03
N GLN A 7 -8.64 10.22 -5.07
CA GLN A 7 -9.07 11.60 -5.24
C GLN A 7 -8.31 12.49 -4.25
N PRO A 8 -8.09 13.79 -4.53
CA PRO A 8 -7.33 14.67 -3.64
C PRO A 8 -7.86 14.72 -2.18
N ASN A 9 -9.18 14.56 -1.99
CA ASN A 9 -9.80 14.52 -0.67
C ASN A 9 -9.55 13.22 0.13
N ASP A 10 -8.97 12.19 -0.50
CA ASP A 10 -8.57 10.95 0.14
C ASP A 10 -7.21 11.05 0.84
N LEU A 11 -6.42 12.08 0.51
CA LEU A 11 -4.99 12.19 0.87
C LEU A 11 -4.74 12.00 2.36
N ASP A 12 -5.49 12.68 3.22
CA ASP A 12 -5.29 12.59 4.66
C ASP A 12 -5.59 11.19 5.20
N GLN A 13 -6.60 10.50 4.65
CA GLN A 13 -6.90 9.12 5.04
C GLN A 13 -5.81 8.15 4.56
N VAL A 14 -5.32 8.32 3.32
CA VAL A 14 -4.23 7.52 2.75
C VAL A 14 -2.94 7.71 3.55
N MET A 15 -2.57 8.96 3.86
CA MET A 15 -1.37 9.28 4.64
C MET A 15 -1.43 8.71 6.06
N LYS A 16 -2.61 8.73 6.69
CA LYS A 16 -2.81 8.07 7.98
C LYS A 16 -2.55 6.56 7.89
N ILE A 17 -3.10 5.90 6.86
CA ILE A 17 -2.89 4.46 6.64
C ILE A 17 -1.41 4.16 6.35
N TRP A 18 -0.73 5.00 5.57
CA TRP A 18 0.69 4.87 5.28
C TRP A 18 1.53 4.94 6.56
N LEU A 19 1.35 5.99 7.37
CA LEU A 19 2.14 6.19 8.57
C LEU A 19 1.87 5.09 9.61
N GLU A 20 0.59 4.81 9.92
CA GLU A 20 0.23 3.73 10.84
C GLU A 20 0.70 2.37 10.31
N GLY A 21 0.60 2.14 9.00
CA GLY A 21 1.04 0.91 8.35
C GLY A 21 2.52 0.64 8.58
N ASN A 22 3.37 1.63 8.25
CA ASN A 22 4.82 1.54 8.40
C ASN A 22 5.26 1.40 9.86
N LEU A 23 4.72 2.23 10.76
CA LEU A 23 5.07 2.16 12.18
C LEU A 23 4.75 0.79 12.82
N ASN A 24 3.71 0.12 12.33
CA ASN A 24 3.29 -1.18 12.87
C ASN A 24 4.07 -2.36 12.29
N VAL A 25 4.43 -2.32 11.00
CA VAL A 25 5.02 -3.47 10.29
C VAL A 25 6.54 -3.38 10.14
N HIS A 26 7.11 -2.20 10.45
CA HIS A 26 8.55 -1.96 10.42
C HIS A 26 9.08 -1.47 11.77
N PRO A 27 8.85 -2.19 12.89
CA PRO A 27 9.38 -1.80 14.20
C PRO A 27 10.93 -1.82 14.25
N PHE A 28 11.56 -2.46 13.27
CA PHE A 28 13.01 -2.49 13.07
C PHE A 28 13.56 -1.25 12.36
N VAL A 29 12.70 -0.37 11.83
CA VAL A 29 13.08 0.94 11.27
C VAL A 29 12.72 2.02 12.30
N ASP A 30 13.63 2.98 12.52
CA ASP A 30 13.40 4.07 13.47
C ASP A 30 12.09 4.80 13.14
N ARG A 31 11.21 4.97 14.14
CA ARG A 31 9.97 5.74 14.01
C ARG A 31 10.19 7.13 13.43
N LYS A 32 11.31 7.79 13.76
CA LYS A 32 11.65 9.12 13.23
C LYS A 32 11.84 9.11 11.71
N TYR A 33 12.32 8.01 11.13
CA TYR A 33 12.46 7.88 9.68
C TYR A 33 11.09 8.08 9.00
N TRP A 34 10.05 7.38 9.45
CA TRP A 34 8.72 7.50 8.86
C TRP A 34 8.10 8.87 9.06
N ILE A 35 8.29 9.47 10.24
CA ILE A 35 7.76 10.81 10.54
C ILE A 35 8.45 11.87 9.70
N ASN A 36 9.78 11.82 9.58
CA ASN A 36 10.56 12.80 8.83
C ASN A 36 10.29 12.73 7.32
N ASN A 37 9.90 11.55 6.80
CA ASN A 37 9.55 11.37 5.39
C ASN A 37 8.06 11.61 5.10
N PHE A 38 7.24 11.95 6.10
CA PHE A 38 5.79 12.05 5.94
C PHE A 38 5.36 13.08 4.88
N GLU A 39 5.88 14.31 4.95
CA GLU A 39 5.52 15.36 4.00
C GLU A 39 6.03 15.07 2.58
N MET A 40 7.27 14.57 2.46
CA MET A 40 7.81 14.16 1.16
C MET A 40 6.96 13.06 0.50
N VAL A 41 6.50 12.07 1.27
CA VAL A 41 5.62 11.02 0.76
C VAL A 41 4.23 11.55 0.44
N ARG A 42 3.71 12.48 1.25
CA ARG A 42 2.43 13.17 0.99
C ARG A 42 2.45 13.83 -0.39
N ASP A 43 3.52 14.54 -0.72
CA ASP A 43 3.68 15.21 -2.03
C ASP A 43 3.87 14.19 -3.16
N ALA A 44 4.68 13.15 -2.95
CA ALA A 44 4.92 12.11 -3.95
C ALA A 44 3.64 11.33 -4.30
N LEU A 45 2.76 11.07 -3.32
CA LEU A 45 1.49 10.39 -3.55
C LEU A 45 0.54 11.21 -4.43
N GLN A 46 0.55 12.55 -4.34
CA GLN A 46 -0.28 13.39 -5.22
C GLN A 46 0.12 13.27 -6.70
N GLN A 47 1.36 12.87 -6.98
CA GLN A 47 1.90 12.69 -8.34
C GLN A 47 1.94 11.21 -8.77
N SER A 48 1.52 10.29 -7.90
CA SER A 48 1.57 8.85 -8.15
C SER A 48 0.22 8.33 -8.63
N GLU A 49 0.23 7.23 -9.37
CA GLU A 49 -1.02 6.50 -9.63
C GLU A 49 -1.42 5.74 -8.36
N ILE A 50 -2.57 6.06 -7.79
CA ILE A 50 -3.06 5.44 -6.56
C ILE A 50 -4.46 4.87 -6.77
N ILE A 51 -4.62 3.62 -6.38
CA ILE A 51 -5.92 2.96 -6.28
C ILE A 51 -6.25 2.77 -4.81
N VAL A 52 -7.45 3.18 -4.41
CA VAL A 52 -7.96 3.01 -3.05
C VAL A 52 -9.04 1.93 -3.01
N ILE A 53 -9.19 1.30 -1.85
CA ILE A 53 -10.34 0.45 -1.54
C ILE A 53 -11.08 1.02 -0.34
N GLU A 54 -12.37 1.21 -0.53
CA GLU A 54 -13.27 1.88 0.40
C GLU A 54 -14.32 0.90 0.94
N ASP A 55 -14.65 1.02 2.22
CA ASP A 55 -15.79 0.33 2.82
C ASP A 55 -16.59 1.30 3.69
N LYS A 56 -17.90 1.43 3.40
CA LYS A 56 -18.82 2.36 4.09
C LYS A 56 -18.26 3.79 4.18
N SER A 57 -17.81 4.37 3.06
CA SER A 57 -17.24 5.74 3.00
C SER A 57 -15.91 5.94 3.73
N GLN A 58 -15.28 4.86 4.19
CA GLN A 58 -13.95 4.90 4.80
C GLN A 58 -12.94 4.21 3.87
N ILE A 59 -11.81 4.87 3.61
CA ILE A 59 -10.69 4.19 2.94
C ILE A 59 -10.09 3.17 3.91
N ILE A 60 -9.99 1.92 3.47
CA ILE A 60 -9.49 0.81 4.28
C ILE A 60 -8.15 0.26 3.79
N GLY A 61 -7.74 0.64 2.59
CA GLY A 61 -6.41 0.37 2.05
C GLY A 61 -6.19 1.11 0.74
N PHE A 62 -4.95 1.10 0.27
CA PHE A 62 -4.54 1.68 -1.00
C PHE A 62 -3.33 0.95 -1.56
N VAL A 63 -3.09 1.12 -2.86
CA VAL A 63 -1.88 0.70 -3.55
C VAL A 63 -1.39 1.86 -4.42
N GLY A 64 -0.09 2.14 -4.36
CA GLY A 64 0.57 3.16 -5.15
C GLY A 64 1.48 2.53 -6.21
N MET A 65 1.39 3.04 -7.43
CA MET A 65 2.20 2.65 -8.58
C MET A 65 3.01 3.85 -9.08
N GLN A 66 4.24 3.56 -9.52
CA GLN A 66 5.10 4.46 -10.27
C GLN A 66 5.56 3.71 -11.53
N ASN A 67 4.95 4.02 -12.68
CA ASN A 67 5.10 3.22 -13.89
C ASN A 67 4.79 1.73 -13.61
N THR A 68 5.76 0.84 -13.82
CA THR A 68 5.66 -0.61 -13.55
C THR A 68 6.20 -1.01 -12.18
N TYR A 69 6.35 -0.06 -11.25
CA TYR A 69 6.82 -0.32 -9.89
C TYR A 69 5.68 -0.13 -8.89
N LEU A 70 5.37 -1.17 -8.11
CA LEU A 70 4.44 -1.09 -6.99
C LEU A 70 5.19 -0.52 -5.78
N ALA A 71 5.05 0.80 -5.60
CA ALA A 71 5.73 1.57 -4.57
C ALA A 71 5.23 1.26 -3.16
N GLY A 72 3.98 0.82 -3.02
CA GLY A 72 3.50 0.26 -1.76
C GLY A 72 2.05 -0.16 -1.79
N ILE A 73 1.72 -1.14 -0.94
CA ILE A 73 0.35 -1.58 -0.68
C ILE A 73 0.11 -1.56 0.83
N PHE A 74 -0.94 -0.85 1.25
CA PHE A 74 -1.23 -0.66 2.65
C PHE A 74 -2.70 -0.96 2.94
N VAL A 75 -2.94 -1.65 4.05
CA VAL A 75 -4.27 -2.00 4.53
C VAL A 75 -4.33 -1.70 6.02
N LYS A 76 -5.38 -1.00 6.45
CA LYS A 76 -5.69 -0.75 7.87
C LYS A 76 -5.68 -2.06 8.65
N ASN A 77 -5.08 -2.06 9.83
CA ASN A 77 -4.82 -3.29 10.59
C ASN A 77 -6.09 -4.15 10.79
N LYS A 78 -7.21 -3.52 11.16
CA LYS A 78 -8.51 -4.19 11.38
C LYS A 78 -9.11 -4.88 10.15
N PHE A 79 -8.63 -4.55 8.94
CA PHE A 79 -9.09 -5.12 7.67
C PHE A 79 -8.07 -6.04 7.01
N ARG A 80 -6.89 -6.25 7.63
CA ARG A 80 -5.91 -7.23 7.14
C ARG A 80 -6.47 -8.64 7.30
N ARG A 81 -6.00 -9.58 6.47
CA ARG A 81 -6.48 -10.98 6.41
C ARG A 81 -7.96 -11.16 6.02
N HIS A 82 -8.63 -10.10 5.57
CA HIS A 82 -10.00 -10.14 5.03
C HIS A 82 -10.03 -10.01 3.48
N GLY A 83 -8.92 -10.36 2.80
CA GLY A 83 -8.81 -10.29 1.34
C GLY A 83 -8.62 -8.90 0.73
N VAL A 84 -8.55 -7.83 1.55
CA VAL A 84 -8.42 -6.44 1.08
C VAL A 84 -7.14 -6.21 0.26
N GLY A 85 -5.99 -6.66 0.78
CA GLY A 85 -4.71 -6.56 0.05
C GLY A 85 -4.74 -7.34 -1.27
N SER A 86 -5.32 -8.54 -1.29
CA SER A 86 -5.47 -9.33 -2.51
C SER A 86 -6.37 -8.63 -3.54
N LYS A 87 -7.45 -7.96 -3.10
CA LYS A 87 -8.33 -7.18 -3.99
C LYS A 87 -7.58 -6.02 -4.66
N LEU A 88 -6.78 -5.27 -3.90
CA LEU A 88 -5.93 -4.20 -4.42
C LEU A 88 -4.88 -4.74 -5.40
N LEU A 89 -4.15 -5.79 -5.02
CA LEU A 89 -3.13 -6.38 -5.88
C LEU A 89 -3.73 -6.96 -7.18
N ASN A 90 -4.93 -7.56 -7.11
CA ASN A 90 -5.63 -8.04 -8.30
C ASN A 90 -6.06 -6.89 -9.22
N ALA A 91 -6.31 -5.69 -8.69
CA ALA A 91 -6.54 -4.52 -9.53
C ALA A 91 -5.27 -4.14 -10.32
N ILE A 92 -4.10 -4.16 -9.66
CA ILE A 92 -2.81 -3.94 -10.33
C ILE A 92 -2.55 -5.00 -11.40
N LYS A 93 -2.69 -6.29 -11.07
CA LYS A 93 -2.47 -7.39 -12.04
C LYS A 93 -3.38 -7.36 -13.27
N ARG A 94 -4.55 -6.71 -13.18
CA ARG A 94 -5.43 -6.52 -14.35
C ARG A 94 -5.03 -5.34 -15.21
N LYS A 95 -4.34 -4.35 -14.62
CA LYS A 95 -3.94 -3.10 -15.28
C LYS A 95 -2.53 -3.18 -15.88
N TYR A 96 -1.65 -3.98 -15.28
CA TYR A 96 -0.25 -4.12 -15.65
C TYR A 96 0.08 -5.56 -16.00
N ASP A 97 0.67 -5.79 -17.18
CA ASP A 97 1.15 -7.10 -17.61
C ASP A 97 2.28 -7.62 -16.72
N SER A 98 3.12 -6.72 -16.23
CA SER A 98 4.20 -7.01 -15.28
C SER A 98 4.49 -5.80 -14.39
N PHE A 99 4.99 -6.07 -13.19
CA PHE A 99 5.47 -5.05 -12.27
C PHE A 99 6.48 -5.63 -11.29
N THR A 100 7.31 -4.77 -10.72
CA THR A 100 8.25 -5.10 -9.64
C THR A 100 7.87 -4.40 -8.35
N LEU A 101 8.37 -4.87 -7.22
CA LEU A 101 8.22 -4.26 -5.92
C LEU A 101 9.36 -4.68 -5.00
N GLU A 102 9.59 -3.90 -3.95
CA GLU A 102 10.51 -4.25 -2.89
C GLU A 102 9.75 -4.41 -1.56
N VAL A 103 10.23 -5.35 -0.75
CA VAL A 103 9.81 -5.51 0.65
C VAL A 103 11.03 -5.72 1.50
N TYR A 104 11.03 -5.13 2.70
CA TYR A 104 11.98 -5.51 3.73
C TYR A 104 11.88 -7.01 4.02
N ALA A 105 13.02 -7.70 4.01
CA ALA A 105 13.09 -9.13 4.28
C ALA A 105 12.54 -9.46 5.68
N GLU A 106 12.71 -8.56 6.64
CA GLU A 106 12.21 -8.66 8.02
C GLU A 106 10.67 -8.61 8.07
N ASN A 107 10.00 -8.04 7.06
CA ASN A 107 8.55 -8.07 6.95
C ASN A 107 8.07 -9.40 6.35
N GLN A 108 8.25 -10.47 7.11
CA GLN A 108 7.86 -11.84 6.75
C GLN A 108 6.38 -11.97 6.38
N ALA A 109 5.52 -11.13 6.95
CA ALA A 109 4.10 -11.09 6.59
C ALA A 109 3.87 -10.60 5.16
N ALA A 110 4.59 -9.56 4.72
CA ALA A 110 4.52 -9.06 3.35
C ALA A 110 5.15 -10.05 2.36
N VAL A 111 6.32 -10.63 2.69
CA VAL A 111 6.96 -11.67 1.88
C VAL A 111 5.99 -12.84 1.66
N SER A 112 5.40 -13.37 2.74
CA SER A 112 4.41 -14.45 2.66
C SER A 112 3.17 -14.05 1.86
N PHE A 113 2.70 -12.81 2.02
CA PHE A 113 1.58 -12.29 1.24
C PHE A 113 1.88 -12.32 -0.26
N TYR A 114 2.99 -11.75 -0.72
CA TYR A 114 3.31 -11.69 -2.14
C TYR A 114 3.59 -13.06 -2.75
N ASN A 115 4.28 -13.96 -2.03
CA ASN A 115 4.48 -15.34 -2.45
C ASN A 115 3.14 -16.08 -2.65
N LYS A 116 2.18 -15.92 -1.72
CA LYS A 116 0.83 -16.48 -1.86
C LYS A 116 0.03 -15.88 -3.01
N GLN A 117 0.41 -14.68 -3.45
CA GLN A 117 -0.16 -14.04 -4.63
C GLN A 117 0.58 -14.45 -5.92
N GLY A 118 1.54 -15.36 -5.87
CA GLY A 118 2.24 -15.88 -7.06
C GLY A 118 3.31 -14.94 -7.62
N LEU A 119 3.72 -13.92 -6.87
CA LEU A 119 4.91 -13.14 -7.20
C LEU A 119 6.16 -13.96 -6.82
N LYS A 120 7.26 -13.70 -7.52
CA LYS A 120 8.53 -14.41 -7.34
C LYS A 120 9.60 -13.42 -6.89
N ILE A 121 10.50 -13.89 -6.04
CA ILE A 121 11.74 -13.21 -5.72
C ILE A 121 12.67 -13.40 -6.93
N VAL A 122 13.25 -12.31 -7.42
CA VAL A 122 14.18 -12.27 -8.57
C VAL A 122 15.55 -11.81 -8.13
#